data_AF-A0A482XJP7-F1
#
_entry.id   AF-A0A482XJP7-F1
#
_cell.length_a   1.000
_cell.length_b   1.000
_cell.length_c   1.000
_cell.angle_alpha   90.00
_cell.angle_beta   90.00
_cell.angle_gamma   90.00
#
_symmetry.space_group_name_H-M   'P 1'
#
loop_
_entity.id
_entity.type
_entity.pdbx_description
1 polymer ?
#
loop_
_entity_poly.entity_id
_entity_poly.type
_entity_poly.pdbx_seq_one_letter_code
_entity_poly.pdbx_strand_id
1 'polypeptide(L)' 'MSFLSNLKKVLHIGNNDSKKKKVFNNIKMDCDPEEFWEMIGELGDGAFGKVYK' A
#
# COMPACT_ATOMS: atom_id res chain seq x y z
N MET A 1 -14.28 14.31 39.34
CA MET A 1 -13.31 14.22 38.22
C MET A 1 -13.83 13.22 37.18
N SER A 2 -14.64 13.68 36.23
CA SER A 2 -15.23 12.83 35.17
C SER A 2 -14.90 13.45 33.81
N PHE A 3 -13.61 13.48 33.48
CA PHE A 3 -13.11 13.96 32.19
C PHE A 3 -12.67 12.82 31.25
N LEU A 4 -12.64 11.57 31.76
CA LEU A 4 -12.15 10.40 31.01
C LEU A 4 -13.27 9.52 30.42
N SER A 5 -14.53 9.72 30.81
CA SER A 5 -15.66 8.91 30.32
C SER A 5 -16.02 9.19 28.85
N ASN A 6 -15.76 10.42 28.38
CA ASN A 6 -16.04 10.82 26.99
C ASN A 6 -14.94 10.43 25.99
N LEU A 7 -13.72 10.11 26.46
CA LEU A 7 -12.64 9.64 25.59
C LEU A 7 -12.94 8.25 25.00
N LYS A 8 -13.62 7.41 25.79
CA LYS A 8 -14.05 6.07 25.38
C LYS A 8 -15.14 6.08 24.29
N LYS A 9 -15.82 7.22 24.12
CA LYS A 9 -16.85 7.44 23.08
C LYS A 9 -16.25 7.99 21.78
N VAL A 10 -15.08 8.66 21.82
CA VAL A 10 -14.36 9.13 20.62
C VAL A 10 -13.47 8.04 20.03
N LEU A 11 -13.03 7.08 20.85
CA LEU A 11 -12.47 5.81 20.38
C LEU A 11 -13.58 4.89 19.89
N HIS A 12 -14.33 5.30 18.86
CA HIS A 12 -15.01 4.40 17.94
C HIS A 12 -13.96 3.55 17.21
N ILE A 13 -13.23 2.72 17.96
CA ILE A 13 -12.56 1.47 17.57
C ILE A 13 -13.65 0.40 17.37
N GLY A 14 -14.80 0.82 16.82
CA GLY A 14 -15.86 -0.03 16.36
C GLY A 14 -15.44 -0.56 15.00
N ASN A 15 -14.70 -1.66 15.01
CA ASN A 15 -14.87 -2.73 14.04
C ASN A 15 -14.91 -2.29 12.56
N ASN A 16 -13.97 -1.43 12.17
CA ASN A 16 -13.61 -1.27 10.76
C ASN A 16 -12.43 -2.19 10.42
N ASP A 17 -12.53 -3.44 10.87
CA ASP A 17 -12.18 -4.59 10.02
C ASP A 17 -13.17 -4.63 8.85
N SER A 18 -13.30 -3.51 8.11
CA SER A 18 -13.70 -3.52 6.72
C SER A 18 -12.58 -4.27 6.04
N LYS A 19 -12.67 -5.61 6.15
CA LYS A 19 -11.89 -6.66 5.50
C LYS A 19 -11.06 -5.96 4.47
N LYS A 20 -9.82 -5.57 4.83
CA LYS A 20 -8.94 -4.82 3.94
C LYS A 20 -9.09 -5.60 2.65
N LYS A 21 -9.79 -5.01 1.66
CA LYS A 21 -10.09 -5.74 0.43
C LYS A 21 -8.72 -6.25 0.06
N LYS A 22 -8.63 -7.51 -0.33
CA LYS A 22 -7.37 -8.07 -0.83
C LYS A 22 -7.16 -7.38 -2.20
N VAL A 23 -6.94 -6.05 -2.16
CA VAL A 23 -6.86 -5.10 -3.30
C VAL A 23 -5.63 -5.47 -4.12
N PHE A 24 -4.69 -6.16 -3.48
CA PHE A 24 -3.39 -6.53 -3.98
C PHE A 24 -3.27 -8.05 -4.18
N ASN A 25 -4.34 -8.72 -4.62
CA ASN A 25 -4.33 -10.16 -4.86
C ASN A 25 -3.16 -10.62 -5.74
N ASN A 26 -2.74 -9.77 -6.68
CA ASN A 26 -1.68 -10.07 -7.65
C ASN A 26 -0.38 -9.29 -7.40
N ILE A 27 -0.30 -8.47 -6.33
CA ILE A 27 0.91 -7.75 -6.01
C ILE A 27 1.64 -8.52 -4.91
N LYS A 28 2.88 -8.91 -5.21
CA LYS A 28 3.78 -9.51 -4.23
C LYS A 28 4.52 -8.38 -3.52
N MET A 29 4.33 -8.26 -2.20
CA MET A 29 5.00 -7.22 -1.39
C MET A 29 6.26 -7.72 -0.68
N ASP A 30 6.40 -9.04 -0.49
CA ASP A 30 7.51 -9.65 0.25
C ASP A 30 8.62 -10.16 -0.68
N CYS A 31 8.87 -9.44 -1.77
CA CYS A 31 9.81 -9.84 -2.82
C CYS A 31 10.54 -8.60 -3.33
N ASP A 32 11.87 -8.65 -3.38
CA ASP A 32 12.67 -7.60 -3.99
C ASP A 32 12.71 -7.80 -5.52
N PRO A 33 12.22 -6.86 -6.34
CA PRO A 33 12.29 -6.97 -7.79
C PRO A 33 13.73 -7.01 -8.35
N GLU A 34 14.70 -6.40 -7.67
CA GLU A 34 16.09 -6.29 -8.14
C GLU A 34 16.83 -7.63 -8.11
N GLU A 35 16.32 -8.62 -7.35
CA GLU A 35 16.87 -9.99 -7.36
C GLU A 35 16.50 -10.77 -8.64
N PHE A 36 15.46 -10.34 -9.36
CA PHE A 36 14.93 -11.05 -10.53
C PHE A 36 15.17 -10.30 -11.84
N TRP A 37 15.30 -8.97 -11.77
CA TRP A 37 15.38 -8.12 -12.94
C TRP A 37 16.52 -7.11 -12.80
N GLU A 38 17.31 -6.99 -13.86
CA GLU A 38 18.33 -5.96 -14.01
C GLU A 38 17.86 -4.96 -15.07
N MET A 39 18.05 -3.66 -14.79
CA MET A 39 17.62 -2.58 -15.67
C MET A 39 18.72 -2.30 -16.71
N ILE A 40 18.46 -2.57 -17.99
CA ILE A 40 19.46 -2.48 -19.06
C ILE A 40 19.41 -1.13 -19.77
N GLY A 41 18.24 -0.47 -19.78
CA GLY A 41 18.07 0.85 -20.38
C GLY A 41 16.61 1.32 -20.42
N GLU A 42 16.40 2.55 -20.87
CA GLU A 42 15.05 3.13 -21.05
C GLU A 42 14.50 2.76 -22.45
N LEU A 43 13.20 2.47 -22.51
CA LEU A 43 12.47 2.12 -23.72
C LEU A 43 11.51 3.24 -24.13
N GLY A 44 11.52 3.53 -25.43
CA GLY A 44 10.68 4.57 -26.02
C GLY A 44 11.20 5.98 -25.75
N ASP A 45 10.33 6.97 -25.90
CA ASP A 45 10.62 8.39 -25.71
C ASP A 45 10.13 8.94 -24.35
N GLY A 46 9.46 8.09 -23.55
CA GLY A 46 8.98 8.45 -22.21
C GLY A 46 7.73 9.34 -22.18
N ALA A 47 6.96 9.45 -23.28
CA ALA A 47 5.81 10.37 -23.36
C ALA A 47 4.73 10.16 -22.28
N PHE A 48 4.54 8.92 -21.82
CA PHE A 48 3.55 8.55 -20.79
C PHE A 48 4.18 8.00 -19.51
N GLY A 49 5.47 8.21 -19.33
CA GLY A 49 6.25 7.66 -18.21
C GLY A 49 7.40 6.80 -18.71
N LYS A 50 8.34 6.57 -17.79
CA LYS A 50 9.54 5.79 -18.08
C LYS A 50 9.22 4.31 -18.08
N VAL A 51 9.67 3.63 -19.11
CA VAL A 51 9.61 2.17 -19.23
C VAL A 51 11.04 1.69 -19.37
N TYR A 52 11.38 0.62 -18.68
CA TYR A 52 12.74 0.08 -18.68
C TYR A 52 12.74 -1.32 -19.30
N LYS A 53 13.88 -1.64 -19.94
CA LYS A 53 14.18 -2.95 -20.48
C LYS A 53 14.91 -3.80 -19.45
#